data_AF-A0A2N7IDA1-F1
#
_entry.id   AF-A0A2N7IDA1-F1
#
_cell.length_a   1.000
_cell.length_b   1.000
_cell.length_c   1.000
_cell.angle_alpha   90.00
_cell.angle_beta   90.00
_cell.angle_gamma   90.00
#
_symmetry.space_group_name_H-M   'P 1'
#
loop_
_entity.id
_entity.type
_entity.pdbx_description
1 polymer ?
#
loop_
_entity_poly.entity_id
_entity_poly.type
_entity_poly.pdbx_seq_one_letter_code
_entity_poly.pdbx_strand_id
1 'polypeptide(L)'
;MDTSDLIIEYSTGDFEGAYRRLLPKGDYWQDTENVELTNTIQGIAKDFKQTHDEIELSLLTEFEEQQFGWKVSDYQSLLNTTAGQQSGMVFDEVSHPNLIYGSLYDSFRHLSIQAWQAFEKYRLPHTEVVWIYHLAFVAHHQMANYRHIRNLHKYEVTQ
;
A
#
# COMPACT_ATOMS: atom_id res chain seq x y z
N MET A 1 15.41 -16.72 -12.35
CA MET A 1 14.61 -17.92 -12.05
C MET A 1 13.61 -18.01 -13.18
N ASP A 2 13.62 -19.10 -13.93
CA ASP A 2 12.77 -19.28 -15.11
C ASP A 2 11.33 -19.51 -14.62
N THR A 3 10.51 -18.45 -14.65
CA THR A 3 9.12 -18.47 -14.14
C THR A 3 8.13 -19.07 -15.15
N SER A 4 8.62 -19.47 -16.32
CA SER A 4 7.84 -20.05 -17.40
C SER A 4 7.10 -21.32 -16.98
N ASP A 5 7.64 -22.08 -16.03
CA ASP A 5 7.03 -23.32 -15.49
C ASP A 5 5.91 -23.08 -14.45
N LEU A 6 5.68 -21.83 -14.03
CA LEU A 6 4.64 -21.47 -13.05
C LEU A 6 3.39 -20.84 -13.68
N ILE A 7 3.44 -20.51 -14.97
CA ILE A 7 2.32 -19.93 -15.73
C ILE A 7 1.42 -21.07 -16.19
N ILE A 8 0.28 -21.24 -15.51
CA ILE A 8 -0.76 -22.17 -15.96
C ILE A 8 -1.59 -21.46 -17.02
N GLU A 9 -1.35 -21.79 -18.29
CA GLU A 9 -2.15 -21.26 -19.39
C GLU A 9 -3.57 -21.87 -19.38
N TYR A 10 -4.52 -21.12 -18.84
CA TYR A 10 -5.94 -21.49 -18.95
C TYR A 10 -6.51 -21.05 -20.30
N SER A 11 -7.25 -21.93 -20.96
CA SER A 11 -8.00 -21.60 -22.18
C SER A 11 -9.42 -21.12 -21.84
N THR A 12 -10.10 -20.43 -22.77
CA THR A 12 -11.53 -20.09 -22.62
C THR A 12 -12.38 -21.34 -22.34
N GLY A 13 -12.04 -22.49 -22.94
CA GLY A 13 -12.75 -23.76 -22.72
C GLY A 13 -12.66 -24.29 -21.29
N ASP A 14 -11.57 -24.00 -20.57
CA ASP A 14 -11.42 -24.38 -19.17
C ASP A 14 -12.38 -23.58 -18.28
N PHE A 15 -12.56 -22.29 -18.57
CA PHE A 15 -13.55 -21.44 -17.92
C PHE A 15 -14.98 -21.89 -18.26
N GLU A 16 -15.29 -22.22 -19.53
CA GLU A 16 -16.60 -22.77 -19.91
C GLU A 16 -16.93 -24.05 -19.12
N GLY A 17 -15.95 -24.96 -19.01
CA GLY A 17 -16.07 -26.19 -18.25
C GLY A 17 -16.30 -25.94 -16.75
N ALA A 18 -15.62 -24.94 -16.17
CA ALA A 18 -15.84 -24.53 -14.79
C ALA A 18 -17.25 -23.96 -14.58
N TYR A 19 -17.72 -23.08 -15.47
CA TYR A 19 -19.07 -22.51 -15.42
C TYR A 19 -20.16 -23.57 -15.54
N ARG A 20 -19.99 -24.53 -16.45
CA ARG A 20 -20.88 -25.68 -16.57
C ARG A 20 -20.97 -26.50 -15.29
N ARG A 21 -19.90 -26.61 -14.50
CA ARG A 21 -19.91 -27.32 -13.20
C ARG A 21 -20.59 -26.51 -12.08
N LEU A 22 -20.57 -25.19 -12.17
CA LEU A 22 -21.18 -24.30 -11.17
C LEU A 22 -22.69 -24.16 -11.35
N LEU A 23 -23.17 -24.22 -12.59
CA LEU A 23 -24.59 -24.09 -12.88
C LEU A 23 -25.35 -25.35 -12.41
N PRO A 24 -26.42 -25.19 -11.61
CA PRO A 24 -27.21 -26.32 -11.14
C PRO A 24 -27.85 -27.03 -12.35
N LYS A 25 -27.94 -28.35 -12.30
CA LYS A 25 -28.58 -29.14 -13.36
C LYS A 25 -30.11 -28.96 -13.26
N GLY A 26 -30.68 -28.10 -14.10
CA GLY A 26 -32.12 -27.87 -14.26
C GLY A 26 -32.63 -28.22 -15.67
N ASP A 27 -33.91 -27.96 -15.94
CA ASP A 27 -34.60 -28.36 -17.19
C ASP A 27 -33.91 -27.84 -18.46
N TYR A 28 -33.28 -26.67 -18.39
CA TYR A 28 -32.50 -26.05 -19.46
C TYR A 28 -31.23 -26.81 -19.86
N TRP A 29 -30.80 -27.80 -19.07
CA TRP A 29 -29.70 -28.71 -19.43
C TRP A 29 -30.15 -29.90 -20.27
N GLN A 30 -31.45 -30.21 -20.29
CA GLN A 30 -31.97 -31.33 -21.07
C GLN A 30 -32.02 -31.00 -22.56
N ASP A 31 -32.10 -29.71 -22.92
CA ASP A 31 -31.84 -29.24 -24.27
C ASP A 31 -30.33 -29.16 -24.51
N THR A 32 -29.76 -30.24 -25.03
CA THR A 32 -28.37 -30.28 -25.52
C THR A 32 -28.08 -29.25 -26.62
N GLU A 33 -29.13 -28.66 -27.19
CA GLU A 33 -29.08 -27.60 -28.21
C GLU A 33 -29.55 -26.24 -27.68
N ASN A 34 -29.54 -25.98 -26.37
CA ASN A 34 -29.87 -24.66 -25.86
C ASN A 34 -28.78 -23.65 -26.24
N VAL A 35 -28.99 -23.02 -27.41
CA VAL A 35 -28.07 -22.05 -28.02
C VAL A 35 -27.90 -20.82 -27.12
N GLU A 36 -28.96 -20.40 -26.43
CA GLU A 36 -28.89 -19.24 -25.52
C GLU A 36 -28.00 -19.53 -24.30
N LEU A 37 -28.17 -20.68 -23.66
CA LEU A 37 -27.34 -21.10 -22.54
C LEU A 37 -25.88 -21.28 -22.96
N THR A 38 -25.65 -21.88 -24.12
CA THR A 38 -24.30 -22.09 -24.66
C THR A 38 -23.62 -20.76 -24.95
N ASN A 39 -24.30 -19.83 -25.64
CA ASN A 39 -23.78 -18.49 -25.90
C ASN A 39 -23.52 -17.70 -24.62
N THR A 40 -24.39 -17.84 -23.61
CA THR A 40 -24.21 -17.18 -22.31
C THR A 40 -22.97 -17.68 -21.60
N ILE A 41 -22.78 -19.01 -21.54
CA ILE A 41 -21.60 -19.62 -20.92
C ILE A 41 -20.32 -19.20 -21.66
N GLN A 42 -20.34 -19.19 -23.00
CA GLN A 42 -19.21 -18.76 -23.82
C GLN A 42 -18.86 -17.28 -23.61
N GLY A 43 -19.87 -16.41 -23.54
CA GLY A 43 -19.68 -14.99 -23.26
C GLY A 43 -19.01 -14.76 -21.91
N ILE A 44 -19.54 -15.39 -20.85
CA ILE A 44 -18.98 -15.29 -19.50
C ILE A 44 -17.56 -15.88 -19.45
N ALA A 45 -17.33 -17.04 -20.07
CA ALA A 45 -16.01 -17.66 -20.09
C ALA A 45 -14.96 -16.78 -20.80
N LYS A 46 -15.37 -16.08 -21.87
CA LYS A 46 -14.50 -15.14 -22.58
C LYS A 46 -14.12 -13.94 -21.72
N ASP A 47 -15.10 -13.34 -21.04
CA ASP A 47 -14.85 -12.20 -20.14
C ASP A 47 -13.93 -12.59 -18.98
N PHE A 48 -14.12 -13.79 -18.42
CA PHE A 48 -13.28 -14.30 -17.33
C PHE A 48 -11.86 -14.65 -17.78
N LYS A 49 -11.68 -15.21 -18.98
CA LYS A 49 -10.35 -15.43 -19.57
C LYS A 49 -9.64 -14.10 -19.80
N GLN A 50 -10.34 -13.10 -20.35
CA GLN A 50 -9.77 -11.77 -20.52
C GLN A 50 -9.33 -11.17 -19.18
N THR A 51 -10.20 -11.24 -18.16
CA THR A 51 -9.88 -10.76 -16.81
C THR A 51 -8.70 -11.50 -16.20
N HIS A 52 -8.62 -12.82 -16.37
CA HIS A 52 -7.50 -13.64 -15.92
C HIS A 52 -6.18 -13.17 -16.55
N ASP A 53 -6.17 -12.97 -17.87
CA ASP A 53 -4.96 -12.58 -18.61
C ASP A 53 -4.50 -11.17 -18.24
N GLU A 54 -5.45 -10.25 -18.03
CA GLU A 54 -5.17 -8.90 -17.55
C GLU A 54 -4.57 -8.91 -16.13
N ILE A 55 -5.07 -9.77 -15.23
CA ILE A 55 -4.54 -9.92 -13.87
C ILE A 55 -3.17 -10.60 -13.88
N GLU A 56 -3.01 -11.68 -14.64
CA GLU A 56 -1.74 -12.38 -14.77
C GLU A 56 -0.64 -11.46 -15.32
N LEU A 57 -0.96 -10.69 -16.36
CA LEU A 57 -0.08 -9.66 -16.88
C LEU A 57 0.24 -8.61 -15.81
N SER A 58 -0.77 -8.09 -15.10
CA SER A 58 -0.59 -7.10 -14.01
C SER A 58 0.30 -7.61 -12.87
N LEU A 59 0.25 -8.90 -12.55
CA LEU A 59 1.11 -9.50 -11.53
C LEU A 59 2.56 -9.69 -12.00
N LEU A 60 2.75 -9.98 -13.30
CA LEU A 60 4.05 -10.29 -13.90
C LEU A 60 4.81 -9.07 -14.45
N THR A 61 4.11 -7.96 -14.73
CA THR A 61 4.75 -6.71 -15.19
C THR A 61 4.90 -5.70 -14.04
N GLU A 62 6.14 -5.29 -13.77
CA GLU A 62 6.43 -4.05 -13.04
C GLU A 62 6.09 -2.87 -13.97
N PHE A 63 4.94 -2.25 -13.78
CA PHE A 63 4.57 -1.06 -14.54
C PHE A 63 5.21 0.19 -13.93
N GLU A 64 6.20 0.77 -14.63
CA GLU A 64 6.69 2.12 -14.34
C GLU A 64 5.67 3.23 -14.73
N GLU A 65 4.61 2.92 -15.49
CA GLU A 65 3.75 3.98 -16.10
C GLU A 65 2.22 3.83 -15.99
N GLN A 66 1.66 2.73 -15.45
CA GLN A 66 0.20 2.58 -15.32
C GLN A 66 -0.25 2.51 -13.85
N GLN A 67 -1.14 3.44 -13.47
CA GLN A 67 -1.65 3.72 -12.13
C GLN A 67 -2.57 2.63 -11.54
N PHE A 68 -2.34 1.36 -11.86
CA PHE A 68 -3.12 0.24 -11.32
C PHE A 68 -2.28 -0.52 -10.30
N GLY A 69 -2.63 -0.38 -9.01
CA GLY A 69 -2.07 -1.18 -7.92
C GLY A 69 -0.66 -0.79 -7.49
N TRP A 70 -0.50 0.42 -6.93
CA TRP A 70 0.72 0.81 -6.22
C TRP A 70 1.01 -0.16 -5.08
N LYS A 71 2.17 -0.80 -5.13
CA LYS A 71 2.69 -1.70 -4.10
C LYS A 71 3.39 -0.87 -3.00
N VAL A 72 3.61 -1.48 -1.83
CA VAL A 72 4.40 -0.86 -0.75
C VAL A 72 5.78 -0.40 -1.24
N SER A 73 6.39 -1.16 -2.17
CA SER A 73 7.66 -0.81 -2.82
C SER A 73 7.60 0.50 -3.60
N ASP A 74 6.47 0.81 -4.22
CA ASP A 74 6.30 2.00 -5.07
C ASP A 74 6.18 3.24 -4.18
N TYR A 75 5.44 3.13 -3.08
CA TYR A 75 5.40 4.17 -2.06
C TYR A 75 6.75 4.36 -1.36
N GLN A 76 7.52 3.28 -1.13
CA GLN A 76 8.89 3.41 -0.60
C GLN A 76 9.82 4.12 -1.60
N SER A 77 9.70 3.82 -2.90
CA SER A 77 10.45 4.51 -3.96
C SER A 77 10.05 5.98 -4.07
N LEU A 78 8.74 6.28 -3.93
CA LEU A 78 8.23 7.64 -3.88
C LEU A 78 8.78 8.40 -2.67
N LEU A 79 8.84 7.77 -1.50
CA LEU A 79 9.44 8.34 -0.29
C LEU A 79 10.93 8.65 -0.51
N ASN A 80 11.66 7.69 -1.07
CA ASN A 80 13.09 7.84 -1.36
C ASN A 80 13.36 8.97 -2.35
N THR A 81 12.47 9.16 -3.33
CA THR A 81 12.61 10.22 -4.34
C THR A 81 12.25 11.60 -3.80
N THR A 82 11.27 11.68 -2.90
CA THR A 82 10.73 12.95 -2.39
C THR A 82 11.47 13.47 -1.16
N ALA A 83 11.78 12.59 -0.22
CA ALA A 83 12.43 12.94 1.05
C ALA A 83 13.91 12.50 1.11
N GLY A 84 14.40 11.78 0.09
CA GLY A 84 15.78 11.29 -0.01
C GLY A 84 15.92 9.82 0.36
N GLN A 85 17.01 9.20 -0.10
CA GLN A 85 17.32 7.80 0.19
C GLN A 85 17.40 7.55 1.69
N GLN A 86 16.76 6.48 2.16
CA GLN A 86 16.70 6.10 3.57
C GLN A 86 16.09 7.19 4.47
N SER A 87 15.21 8.03 3.93
CA SER A 87 14.50 9.06 4.71
C SER A 87 13.48 8.49 5.68
N GLY A 88 13.02 7.27 5.42
CA GLY A 88 12.00 6.60 6.22
C GLY A 88 11.63 5.24 5.66
N MET A 89 10.53 4.71 6.18
CA MET A 89 10.01 3.39 5.84
C MET A 89 8.52 3.44 5.55
N VAL A 90 8.12 2.73 4.50
CA VAL A 90 6.73 2.45 4.16
C VAL A 90 6.46 0.96 4.36
N PHE A 91 5.34 0.64 4.99
CA PHE A 91 4.93 -0.74 5.23
C PHE A 91 3.41 -0.84 5.36
N ASP A 92 2.89 -2.05 5.30
CA ASP A 92 1.50 -2.41 5.57
C ASP A 92 1.41 -3.44 6.70
N GLU A 93 0.20 -3.66 7.20
CA GLU A 93 -0.06 -4.67 8.22
C GLU A 93 -1.19 -5.60 7.78
N VAL A 94 -0.98 -6.91 7.91
CA VAL A 94 -1.98 -7.93 7.52
C VAL A 94 -3.28 -7.79 8.33
N SER A 95 -3.21 -7.31 9.57
CA SER A 95 -4.38 -7.07 10.43
C SER A 95 -5.24 -5.89 9.99
N HIS A 96 -4.70 -5.00 9.16
CA HIS A 96 -5.33 -3.74 8.74
C HIS A 96 -5.30 -3.65 7.20
N PRO A 97 -6.10 -4.46 6.50
CA PRO A 97 -6.13 -4.43 5.04
C PRO A 97 -6.56 -3.05 4.55
N ASN A 98 -5.96 -2.59 3.46
CA ASN A 98 -6.15 -1.27 2.86
C ASN A 98 -5.55 -0.08 3.63
N LEU A 99 -4.68 -0.32 4.61
CA LEU A 99 -3.88 0.73 5.24
C LEU A 99 -2.40 0.63 4.85
N ILE A 100 -1.85 1.77 4.44
CA ILE A 100 -0.41 1.95 4.17
C ILE A 100 0.15 2.90 5.21
N TYR A 101 1.22 2.49 5.87
CA TYR A 101 1.91 3.27 6.89
C TYR A 101 3.17 3.91 6.32
N GLY A 102 3.28 5.23 6.41
CA GLY A 102 4.48 6.00 6.12
C GLY A 102 5.13 6.51 7.40
N SER A 103 6.44 6.31 7.55
CA SER A 103 7.22 6.84 8.66
C SER A 103 8.48 7.51 8.15
N LEU A 104 8.89 8.62 8.76
CA LEU A 104 10.15 9.31 8.47
C LEU A 104 11.06 9.25 9.70
N TYR A 105 12.36 9.12 9.46
CA TYR A 105 13.34 9.26 10.53
C TYR A 105 13.47 10.73 10.95
N ASP A 106 13.97 10.93 12.17
CA ASP A 106 14.03 12.24 12.84
C ASP A 106 14.72 13.33 12.03
N SER A 107 15.79 12.98 11.33
CA SER A 107 16.54 13.90 10.47
C SER A 107 15.73 14.40 9.26
N PHE A 108 14.72 13.66 8.82
CA PHE A 108 13.94 13.94 7.60
C PHE A 108 12.53 14.44 7.88
N ARG A 109 12.14 14.63 9.14
CA ARG A 109 10.80 15.09 9.53
C ARG A 109 10.39 16.43 8.90
N HIS A 110 11.34 17.30 8.60
CA HIS A 110 11.07 18.57 7.93
C HIS A 110 10.49 18.40 6.50
N LEU A 111 10.60 17.19 5.93
CA LEU A 111 10.06 16.83 4.62
C LEU A 111 8.71 16.09 4.71
N SER A 112 8.12 15.96 5.91
CA SER A 112 6.88 15.19 6.11
C SER A 112 5.71 15.70 5.28
N ILE A 113 5.54 17.02 5.17
CA ILE A 113 4.47 17.63 4.38
C ILE A 113 4.65 17.32 2.90
N GLN A 114 5.89 17.44 2.40
CA GLN A 114 6.22 17.16 1.00
C GLN A 114 5.98 15.68 0.66
N ALA A 115 6.43 14.78 1.53
CA ALA A 115 6.23 13.34 1.35
C ALA A 115 4.75 12.97 1.41
N TRP A 116 3.97 13.52 2.35
CA TRP A 116 2.53 13.31 2.44
C TRP A 116 1.79 13.78 1.20
N GLN A 117 2.06 15.00 0.73
CA GLN A 117 1.44 15.54 -0.48
C GLN A 117 1.76 14.69 -1.73
N ALA A 118 2.97 14.14 -1.79
CA ALA A 118 3.34 13.23 -2.87
C ALA A 118 2.51 11.92 -2.81
N PHE A 119 2.31 11.35 -1.62
CA PHE A 119 1.53 10.13 -1.44
C PHE A 119 0.05 10.33 -1.80
N GLU A 120 -0.54 11.47 -1.39
CA GLU A 120 -1.94 11.79 -1.72
C GLU A 120 -2.19 11.91 -3.23
N LYS A 121 -1.20 12.38 -4.00
CA LYS A 121 -1.31 12.50 -5.47
C LYS A 121 -1.50 11.14 -6.14
N TYR A 122 -0.98 10.07 -5.54
CA TYR A 122 -1.02 8.70 -6.07
C TYR A 122 -1.83 7.77 -5.16
N ARG A 123 -2.78 8.32 -4.41
CA ARG A 123 -3.62 7.54 -3.50
C ARG A 123 -4.53 6.60 -4.29
N LEU A 124 -4.44 5.30 -3.97
CA LEU A 124 -5.34 4.30 -4.54
C LEU A 124 -6.77 4.44 -3.99
N PRO A 125 -7.80 4.18 -4.81
CA PRO A 125 -9.18 4.10 -4.34
C PRO A 125 -9.30 3.10 -3.18
N HIS A 126 -10.05 3.49 -2.14
CA HIS A 126 -10.30 2.65 -0.96
C HIS A 126 -9.07 2.26 -0.12
N THR A 127 -7.91 2.88 -0.36
CA THR A 127 -6.71 2.75 0.49
C THR A 127 -6.54 4.01 1.34
N GLU A 128 -6.22 3.84 2.62
CA GLU A 128 -5.89 4.93 3.53
C GLU A 128 -4.39 4.97 3.79
N VAL A 129 -3.83 6.19 3.84
CA VAL A 129 -2.41 6.41 4.14
C VAL A 129 -2.32 6.98 5.55
N VAL A 130 -1.63 6.28 6.44
CA VAL A 130 -1.40 6.70 7.83
C VAL A 130 0.05 7.08 8.01
N TRP A 131 0.28 8.23 8.65
CA TRP A 131 1.63 8.71 8.95
C TRP A 131 1.97 8.44 10.41
N ILE A 132 3.01 7.64 10.63
CA ILE A 132 3.51 7.30 11.98
C ILE A 132 4.63 8.26 12.35
N TYR A 133 4.49 8.86 13.52
CA TYR A 133 5.46 9.79 14.09
C TYR A 133 6.11 9.19 15.34
N HIS A 134 7.30 8.61 15.20
CA HIS A 134 8.07 8.13 16.34
C HIS A 134 8.92 9.26 16.91
N LEU A 135 8.57 9.77 18.10
CA LEU A 135 9.38 10.74 18.86
C LEU A 135 10.46 10.01 19.69
N ALA A 136 11.73 10.09 19.27
CA ALA A 136 12.86 9.58 20.05
C ALA A 136 13.43 10.60 21.06
N PHE A 137 12.59 11.50 21.62
CA PHE A 137 13.07 12.46 22.61
C PHE A 137 12.78 12.00 24.03
N VAL A 138 13.83 11.54 24.73
CA VAL A 138 13.82 11.44 26.20
C VAL A 138 14.34 12.77 26.75
N ALA A 139 13.42 13.62 27.22
CA ALA A 139 13.74 14.86 27.89
C ALA A 139 14.21 14.59 29.34
N HIS A 140 15.51 14.50 29.60
CA HIS A 140 16.01 14.61 30.97
C HIS A 140 16.04 16.09 31.39
N HIS A 141 14.93 16.58 31.92
CA HIS A 141 14.89 17.91 32.53
C HIS A 141 15.54 17.84 33.92
N GLN A 142 16.86 18.05 34.01
CA GLN A 142 17.43 18.45 35.30
C GLN A 142 17.07 19.91 35.53
N MET A 143 15.99 20.16 36.28
CA MET A 143 15.78 21.44 36.93
C MET A 143 16.96 21.67 37.88
N ALA A 144 17.94 22.45 37.44
CA ALA A 144 18.91 23.06 38.34
C ALA A 144 18.13 24.01 39.25
N ASN A 145 17.67 23.47 40.39
CA ASN A 145 17.06 24.24 41.44
C ASN A 145 18.03 25.35 41.85
N TYR A 146 17.68 26.57 41.44
CA TYR A 146 17.84 27.82 42.17
C TYR A 146 18.12 27.57 43.66
N ARG A 147 19.39 27.44 44.03
CA ARG A 147 19.85 27.46 45.42
C ARG A 147 20.96 28.49 45.54
N HIS A 148 20.49 29.70 45.87
CA HIS A 148 21.16 30.64 46.78
C HIS A 148 22.65 30.89 46.57
N ILE A 149 22.96 31.92 45.78
CA ILE A 149 23.94 32.92 46.22
C ILE A 149 23.32 34.31 45.98
N ARG A 150 22.58 34.80 46.98
CA ARG A 150 22.29 36.24 47.07
C ARG A 150 23.59 36.89 47.54
N ASN A 151 24.38 37.43 46.62
CA ASN A 151 25.41 38.40 46.96
C ASN A 151 24.72 39.68 47.43
N LEU A 152 24.41 39.77 48.73
CA LEU A 152 24.05 41.04 49.37
C LEU A 152 25.35 41.74 49.77
N HIS A 153 25.92 42.50 48.84
CA HIS A 153 26.86 43.55 49.21
C HIS A 153 26.05 44.77 49.67
N LYS A 154 26.07 45.03 50.98
CA LYS A 154 25.78 46.34 51.55
C LYS A 154 26.98 46.72 52.41
N TYR A 155 27.77 47.65 51.90
CA TYR A 155 28.70 48.43 52.71
C TYR A 155 28.13 49.84 52.77
N GLU A 156 27.74 50.29 53.95
CA GLU A 156 27.61 51.71 54.25
C GLU A 156 28.75 52.11 55.19
N VAL A 157 29.24 53.32 54.96
CA VAL A 157 30.59 53.80 55.25
C VAL A 157 30.61 54.65 56.52
N THR A 158 31.43 54.18 57.48
CA THR A 158 32.29 54.88 58.47
C THR A 158 31.77 55.71 59.66
N GLN A 159 32.54 55.48 60.74
CA GLN A 159 33.05 56.34 61.85
C GLN A 159 32.08 56.96 62.86
#